data_AF-A0A665VUI0-F1
#
_entry.id   AF-A0A665VUI0-F1
#
_cell.length_a   1.000
_cell.length_b   1.000
_cell.length_c   1.000
_cell.angle_alpha   90.00
_cell.angle_beta   90.00
_cell.angle_gamma   90.00
#
_symmetry.space_group_name_H-M   'P 1'
#
loop_
_entity.id
_entity.type
_entity.pdbx_description
1 polymer ?
#
loop_
_entity_poly.entity_id
_entity_poly.type
_entity_poly.pdbx_seq_one_letter_code
_entity_poly.pdbx_strand_id
1 'polypeptide(L)'
;MSASAGTGVFMFSLTSIPICYLLSSLMYNNSAEAFFFAGCITLLILGILLRFMTKRRAPADPLFYVYAVYAFLSVVNLIIGLEQDNIIDGFMTFYLKKADPHINTAHGHMMSYWDGCVHYLMYLLMIAAITWGDSYRAIGLYWVGSFLMGAMVYILGNAVGKYGAQVSPLFILHMLYISVSVWACFRILSQPSTQDTQEKSIQEAERKSLLQRPLDLLFVMYLIPALAFCVFRGLVVLDCSSKCCQDYTQQYEPYLRDPSAYSKVQMVVSMLYSGPYYIITLYGLLVPGCEWIPDLTLVHSGALAQAQFSHIGASLHTRTPFSFRVPADSQWVFLLVNVLYTVVPQALCYRCCSRPTFFRRTTPEKKSE
;
A
#
# COMPACT_ATOMS: atom_id res chain seq x y z
N MET A 1 9.00 12.31 33.93
CA MET A 1 7.91 11.91 33.00
C MET A 1 8.52 10.99 31.95
N SER A 2 8.20 9.70 31.92
CA SER A 2 8.66 8.84 30.82
C SER A 2 7.78 9.10 29.60
N ALA A 3 8.37 9.49 28.47
CA ALA A 3 7.65 9.57 27.21
C ALA A 3 6.92 8.24 26.92
N SER A 4 5.73 8.28 26.31
CA SER A 4 5.04 7.06 25.91
C SER A 4 5.90 6.29 24.91
N ALA A 5 5.76 4.97 24.85
CA ALA A 5 6.54 4.16 23.91
C ALA A 5 6.33 4.61 22.44
N GLY A 6 5.14 5.12 22.11
CA GLY A 6 4.86 5.75 20.81
C GLY A 6 5.70 7.01 20.54
N THR A 7 5.80 7.92 21.52
CA THR A 7 6.70 9.09 21.41
C THR A 7 8.16 8.68 21.26
N GLY A 8 8.57 7.60 21.94
CA GLY A 8 9.91 7.03 21.80
C GLY A 8 10.19 6.56 20.37
N VAL A 9 9.24 5.87 19.73
CA VAL A 9 9.38 5.44 18.34
C VAL A 9 9.36 6.60 17.36
N PHE A 10 8.51 7.60 17.58
CA PHE A 10 8.53 8.83 16.78
C PHE A 10 9.92 9.48 16.78
N MET A 11 10.48 9.73 17.97
CA MET A 11 11.85 10.28 18.09
C MET A 11 12.91 9.36 17.48
N PHE A 12 12.78 8.05 17.64
CA PHE A 12 13.65 7.07 17.01
C PHE A 12 13.60 7.15 15.48
N SER A 13 12.41 7.29 14.88
CA SER A 13 12.30 7.41 13.41
C SER A 13 12.99 8.66 12.87
N LEU A 14 13.01 9.77 13.61
CA LEU A 14 13.71 11.00 13.23
C LEU A 14 15.24 10.88 13.27
N THR A 15 15.80 9.86 13.93
CA THR A 15 17.25 9.59 13.88
C THR A 15 17.72 9.20 12.48
N SER A 16 16.81 8.82 11.59
CA SER A 16 17.11 8.58 10.17
C SER A 16 17.72 9.80 9.49
N ILE A 17 17.32 11.02 9.87
CA ILE A 17 17.81 12.27 9.26
C ILE A 17 19.34 12.42 9.42
N PRO A 18 19.90 12.49 10.65
CA PRO A 18 21.34 12.57 10.81
C PRO A 18 22.06 11.31 10.31
N ILE A 19 21.45 10.13 10.42
CA ILE A 19 22.04 8.87 9.94
C ILE A 19 22.20 8.87 8.41
N CYS A 20 21.18 9.26 7.65
CA CYS A 20 21.24 9.36 6.19
C CYS A 20 22.35 10.33 5.76
N TYR A 21 22.38 11.52 6.35
CA TYR A 21 23.43 12.51 6.07
C TYR A 21 24.84 11.96 6.33
N LEU A 22 25.06 11.34 7.48
CA LEU A 22 26.35 10.74 7.84
C LEU A 22 26.72 9.59 6.90
N LEU A 23 25.78 8.68 6.62
CA LEU A 23 26.02 7.56 5.70
C LEU A 23 26.35 8.06 4.29
N SER A 24 25.60 9.03 3.77
CA SER A 24 25.86 9.62 2.45
C SER A 24 27.25 10.27 2.39
N SER A 25 27.61 11.05 3.41
CA SER A 25 28.94 11.69 3.50
C SER A 25 30.09 10.68 3.61
N LEU A 26 29.94 9.63 4.42
CA LEU A 26 30.98 8.61 4.62
C LEU A 26 31.11 7.68 3.40
N MET A 27 30.00 7.41 2.71
CA MET A 27 29.94 6.44 1.62
C MET A 27 30.10 7.06 0.24
N TYR A 28 30.20 8.39 0.11
CA TYR A 28 30.22 9.12 -1.16
C TYR A 28 31.21 8.54 -2.20
N ASN A 29 32.43 8.18 -1.75
CA ASN A 29 33.49 7.64 -2.59
C ASN A 29 33.64 6.11 -2.52
N ASN A 30 32.75 5.41 -1.81
CA ASN A 30 32.84 3.97 -1.58
C ASN A 30 32.05 3.14 -2.62
N SER A 31 32.12 1.81 -2.51
CA SER A 31 31.36 0.88 -3.35
C SER A 31 29.91 0.70 -2.85
N ALA A 32 29.02 0.22 -3.73
CA ALA A 32 27.63 -0.11 -3.36
C ALA A 32 27.56 -1.20 -2.28
N GLU A 33 28.51 -2.14 -2.28
CA GLU A 33 28.63 -3.18 -1.25
C GLU A 33 28.93 -2.59 0.13
N ALA A 34 29.87 -1.64 0.19
CA ALA A 34 30.18 -0.97 1.44
C ALA A 34 28.94 -0.23 1.99
N PHE A 35 28.18 0.43 1.11
CA PHE A 35 26.93 1.10 1.50
C PHE A 35 25.90 0.09 2.04
N PHE A 36 25.76 -1.07 1.39
CA PHE A 36 24.92 -2.17 1.87
C PHE A 36 25.33 -2.64 3.28
N PHE A 37 26.62 -2.91 3.52
CA PHE A 37 27.10 -3.33 4.84
C PHE A 37 26.88 -2.26 5.90
N ALA A 38 27.14 -0.99 5.59
CA ALA A 38 26.87 0.13 6.49
C ALA A 38 25.39 0.24 6.86
N GLY A 39 24.49 0.03 5.89
CA GLY A 39 23.04 -0.04 6.12
C GLY A 39 22.65 -1.19 7.06
N CYS A 40 23.17 -2.40 6.82
CA CYS A 40 22.93 -3.56 7.68
C CYS A 40 23.40 -3.33 9.13
N ILE A 41 24.61 -2.79 9.32
CA ILE A 41 25.16 -2.46 10.64
C ILE A 41 24.28 -1.42 11.34
N THR A 42 23.83 -0.40 10.61
CA THR A 42 22.95 0.64 11.12
C THR A 42 21.63 0.04 11.62
N LEU A 43 20.98 -0.82 10.84
CA LEU A 43 19.75 -1.51 11.25
C LEU A 43 19.94 -2.40 12.48
N LEU A 44 21.09 -3.09 12.59
CA LEU A 44 21.42 -3.90 13.76
C LEU A 44 21.58 -3.05 15.03
N ILE A 45 22.34 -1.94 14.94
CA ILE A 45 22.53 -1.00 16.06
C ILE A 45 21.17 -0.42 16.48
N LEU A 46 20.35 0.00 15.52
CA LEU A 46 19.02 0.53 15.77
C LEU A 46 18.10 -0.48 16.45
N GLY A 47 18.14 -1.76 16.03
CA GLY A 47 17.39 -2.84 16.68
C GLY A 47 17.81 -3.07 18.14
N ILE A 48 19.11 -3.01 18.42
CA ILE A 48 19.65 -3.12 19.79
C ILE A 48 19.20 -1.93 20.64
N LEU A 49 19.30 -0.71 20.11
CA LEU A 49 18.86 0.52 20.80
C LEU A 49 17.38 0.47 21.13
N LEU A 50 16.54 0.06 20.16
CA LEU A 50 15.10 -0.07 20.36
C LEU A 50 14.77 -1.06 21.47
N ARG A 51 15.44 -2.23 21.50
CA ARG A 51 15.27 -3.23 22.57
C ARG A 51 15.69 -2.67 23.94
N PHE A 52 16.75 -1.87 23.98
CA PHE A 52 17.18 -1.24 25.22
C PHE A 52 16.17 -0.20 25.72
N MET A 53 15.62 0.62 24.82
CA MET A 53 14.59 1.62 25.14
C MET A 53 13.32 0.98 25.69
N THR A 54 12.92 -0.19 25.18
CA THR A 54 11.69 -0.88 25.60
C THR A 54 11.90 -1.85 26.76
N LYS A 55 13.13 -2.09 27.23
CA LYS A 55 13.45 -3.13 28.23
C LYS A 55 12.63 -3.06 29.52
N ARG A 56 12.25 -1.84 29.96
CA ARG A 56 11.45 -1.64 31.19
C ARG A 56 9.94 -1.88 31.00
N ARG A 57 9.44 -1.79 29.76
CA ARG A 57 8.03 -1.97 29.37
C ARG A 57 7.98 -2.56 27.97
N ALA A 58 8.39 -3.80 27.83
CA ALA A 58 8.46 -4.46 26.53
C ALA A 58 7.03 -4.67 25.99
N PRO A 59 6.71 -4.18 24.78
CA PRO A 59 5.42 -4.43 24.16
C PRO A 59 5.20 -5.93 23.97
N ALA A 60 3.99 -6.40 24.29
CA ALA A 60 3.63 -7.82 24.17
C ALA A 60 3.52 -8.26 22.70
N ASP A 61 3.11 -7.35 21.82
CA ASP A 61 3.02 -7.63 20.39
C ASP A 61 4.39 -7.41 19.70
N PRO A 62 5.01 -8.45 19.12
CA PRO A 62 6.28 -8.31 18.41
C PRO A 62 6.20 -7.39 17.18
N LEU A 63 5.00 -7.15 16.63
CA LEU A 63 4.82 -6.23 15.51
C LEU A 63 5.17 -4.78 15.87
N PHE A 64 5.17 -4.42 17.16
CA PHE A 64 5.67 -3.13 17.61
C PHE A 64 7.08 -2.83 17.10
N TYR A 65 8.00 -3.80 17.21
CA TYR A 65 9.39 -3.61 16.81
C TYR A 65 9.54 -3.50 15.29
N VAL A 66 8.74 -4.26 14.55
CA VAL A 66 8.70 -4.20 13.09
C VAL A 66 8.21 -2.83 12.64
N TYR A 67 7.09 -2.34 13.19
CA TYR A 67 6.57 -1.02 12.85
C TYR A 67 7.51 0.11 13.26
N ALA A 68 8.30 -0.04 14.32
CA ALA A 68 9.29 0.96 14.70
C ALA A 68 10.45 1.05 13.71
N VAL A 69 10.94 -0.10 13.22
CA VAL A 69 11.93 -0.13 12.13
C VAL A 69 11.33 0.41 10.83
N TYR A 70 10.08 0.07 10.52
CA TYR A 70 9.43 0.56 9.31
C TYR A 70 9.14 2.06 9.39
N ALA A 71 8.79 2.60 10.56
CA ALA A 71 8.66 4.03 10.76
C ALA A 71 10.00 4.76 10.51
N PHE A 72 11.12 4.19 10.95
CA PHE A 72 12.45 4.70 10.60
C PHE A 72 12.69 4.67 9.09
N LEU A 73 12.44 3.54 8.42
CA LEU A 73 12.61 3.39 6.97
C LEU A 73 11.68 4.32 6.17
N SER A 74 10.48 4.60 6.67
CA SER A 74 9.57 5.58 6.07
C SER A 74 10.18 6.98 6.06
N VAL A 75 10.82 7.42 7.14
CA VAL A 75 11.49 8.73 7.12
C VAL A 75 12.67 8.73 6.13
N VAL A 76 13.39 7.60 5.98
CA VAL A 76 14.38 7.44 4.90
C VAL A 76 13.74 7.60 3.52
N ASN A 77 12.59 6.96 3.27
CA ASN A 77 11.84 7.11 2.02
C ASN A 77 11.39 8.56 1.78
N LEU A 78 10.98 9.28 2.82
CA LEU A 78 10.63 10.69 2.70
C LEU A 78 11.85 11.55 2.32
N ILE A 79 13.01 11.31 2.94
CA ILE A 79 14.28 11.97 2.60
C ILE A 79 14.64 11.70 1.12
N ILE A 80 14.50 10.45 0.66
CA ILE A 80 14.70 10.09 -0.75
C ILE A 80 13.80 10.94 -1.66
N GLY A 81 12.50 11.02 -1.37
CA GLY A 81 11.55 11.81 -2.16
C GLY A 81 11.90 13.31 -2.21
N LEU A 82 12.22 13.89 -1.04
CA LEU A 82 12.59 15.30 -0.93
C LEU A 82 13.90 15.64 -1.65
N GLU A 83 14.90 14.75 -1.60
CA GLU A 83 16.18 14.96 -2.29
C GLU A 83 16.02 14.81 -3.80
N GLN A 84 15.18 13.85 -4.25
CA GLN A 84 14.85 13.74 -5.67
C GLN A 84 14.27 15.05 -6.20
N ASP A 85 13.41 15.72 -5.44
CA ASP A 85 12.81 17.01 -5.80
C ASP A 85 13.74 18.22 -5.59
N ASN A 86 14.99 17.99 -5.19
CA ASN A 86 16.00 19.02 -4.89
C ASN A 86 15.55 20.00 -3.79
N ILE A 87 14.67 19.57 -2.88
CA ILE A 87 14.28 20.35 -1.70
C ILE A 87 15.38 20.28 -0.63
N ILE A 88 16.03 19.13 -0.53
CA ILE A 88 17.21 18.88 0.31
C ILE A 88 18.32 18.29 -0.55
N ASP A 89 19.56 18.34 -0.09
CA ASP A 89 20.73 17.80 -0.79
C ASP A 89 21.71 17.16 0.18
N GLY A 90 22.44 16.14 -0.28
CA GLY A 90 23.50 15.48 0.45
C GLY A 90 23.09 14.32 1.38
N PHE A 91 21.81 14.00 1.52
CA PHE A 91 21.33 12.99 2.47
C PHE A 91 21.32 11.56 1.90
N MET A 92 21.06 11.42 0.60
CA MET A 92 20.87 10.15 -0.11
C MET A 92 21.54 10.17 -1.50
N THR A 93 22.47 11.10 -1.73
CA THR A 93 23.07 11.37 -3.04
C THR A 93 23.79 10.15 -3.60
N PHE A 94 24.51 9.39 -2.76
CA PHE A 94 25.13 8.14 -3.15
C PHE A 94 24.09 7.10 -3.57
N TYR A 95 23.03 6.95 -2.76
CA TYR A 95 21.97 5.97 -2.98
C TYR A 95 21.26 6.21 -4.33
N LEU A 96 20.86 7.47 -4.57
CA LEU A 96 20.19 7.89 -5.80
C LEU A 96 21.08 7.75 -7.04
N LYS A 97 22.39 7.99 -6.93
CA LYS A 97 23.30 7.94 -8.09
C LYS A 97 23.80 6.53 -8.43
N LYS A 98 24.04 5.69 -7.42
CA LYS A 98 24.82 4.45 -7.59
C LYS A 98 24.12 3.18 -7.08
N ALA A 99 23.25 3.28 -6.09
CA ALA A 99 22.81 2.11 -5.35
C ALA A 99 21.55 1.48 -5.95
N ASP A 100 20.57 2.30 -6.34
CA ASP A 100 19.30 1.77 -6.83
C ASP A 100 18.64 2.57 -7.97
N PRO A 101 18.75 2.13 -9.23
CA PRO A 101 18.28 2.91 -10.37
C PRO A 101 16.75 2.97 -10.50
N HIS A 102 16.02 2.03 -9.88
CA HIS A 102 14.56 1.98 -9.97
C HIS A 102 13.90 3.15 -9.23
N ILE A 103 14.49 3.60 -8.13
CA ILE A 103 13.91 4.62 -7.25
C ILE A 103 13.78 5.96 -7.97
N ASN A 104 14.63 6.18 -8.99
CA ASN A 104 14.64 7.38 -9.82
C ASN A 104 13.54 7.41 -10.90
N THR A 105 12.77 6.33 -11.06
CA THR A 105 11.57 6.37 -11.91
C THR A 105 10.49 7.24 -11.28
N ALA A 106 9.54 7.71 -12.09
CA ALA A 106 8.37 8.42 -11.58
C ALA A 106 7.56 7.55 -10.60
N HIS A 107 7.45 6.24 -10.86
CA HIS A 107 6.80 5.29 -9.95
C HIS A 107 7.55 5.16 -8.62
N GLY A 108 8.87 4.93 -8.67
CA GLY A 108 9.72 4.83 -7.48
C GLY A 108 9.65 6.10 -6.62
N HIS A 109 9.66 7.26 -7.27
CA HIS A 109 9.50 8.55 -6.60
C HIS A 109 8.14 8.70 -5.89
N MET A 110 7.03 8.31 -6.54
CA MET A 110 5.72 8.30 -5.88
C MET A 110 5.68 7.30 -4.72
N MET A 111 6.31 6.13 -4.87
CA MET A 111 6.40 5.15 -3.78
C MET A 111 7.16 5.70 -2.57
N SER A 112 8.26 6.43 -2.78
CA SER A 112 8.99 7.08 -1.70
C SER A 112 8.11 8.03 -0.88
N TYR A 113 7.23 8.82 -1.53
CA TYR A 113 6.27 9.66 -0.82
C TYR A 113 5.15 8.87 -0.14
N TRP A 114 4.63 7.82 -0.79
CA TRP A 114 3.60 6.97 -0.19
C TRP A 114 4.10 6.30 1.09
N ASP A 115 5.28 5.68 1.02
CA ASP A 115 5.89 4.99 2.15
C ASP A 115 6.33 5.99 3.24
N GLY A 116 6.82 7.17 2.84
CA GLY A 116 7.29 8.22 3.73
C GLY A 116 6.19 9.01 4.45
N CYS A 117 4.98 9.04 3.89
CA CYS A 117 3.85 9.77 4.48
C CYS A 117 2.75 8.83 4.96
N VAL A 118 2.16 8.06 4.05
CA VAL A 118 0.96 7.26 4.34
C VAL A 118 1.31 6.05 5.21
N HIS A 119 2.28 5.23 4.79
CA HIS A 119 2.70 4.10 5.63
C HIS A 119 3.32 4.58 6.94
N TYR A 120 4.07 5.67 6.93
CA TYR A 120 4.60 6.26 8.17
C TYR A 120 3.50 6.54 9.19
N LEU A 121 2.43 7.23 8.77
CA LEU A 121 1.28 7.51 9.60
C LEU A 121 0.64 6.21 10.11
N MET A 122 0.46 5.21 9.24
CA MET A 122 -0.10 3.92 9.63
C MET A 122 0.77 3.22 10.69
N TYR A 123 2.10 3.21 10.54
CA TYR A 123 3.01 2.62 11.53
C TYR A 123 2.88 3.32 12.89
N LEU A 124 2.83 4.66 12.90
CA LEU A 124 2.64 5.41 14.15
C LEU A 124 1.29 5.10 14.81
N LEU A 125 0.21 5.00 14.03
CA LEU A 125 -1.12 4.67 14.54
C LEU A 125 -1.18 3.23 15.08
N MET A 126 -0.60 2.26 14.38
CA MET A 126 -0.53 0.87 14.84
C MET A 126 0.30 0.75 16.12
N ILE A 127 1.41 1.48 16.21
CA ILE A 127 2.21 1.56 17.43
C ILE A 127 1.41 2.18 18.57
N ALA A 128 0.71 3.29 18.34
CA ALA A 128 -0.13 3.94 19.35
C ALA A 128 -1.19 2.96 19.88
N ALA A 129 -1.90 2.28 18.98
CA ALA A 129 -2.89 1.27 19.33
C ALA A 129 -2.27 0.13 20.16
N ILE A 130 -1.12 -0.44 19.76
CA ILE A 130 -0.40 -1.44 20.56
C ILE A 130 -0.07 -0.91 21.95
N THR A 131 0.37 0.34 22.07
CA THR A 131 0.73 0.94 23.36
C THR A 131 -0.46 1.24 24.27
N TRP A 132 -1.63 1.47 23.69
CA TRP A 132 -2.88 1.70 24.43
C TRP A 132 -3.64 0.40 24.71
N GLY A 133 -3.25 -0.71 24.09
CA GLY A 133 -3.96 -1.99 24.19
C GLY A 133 -5.20 -2.06 23.29
N ASP A 134 -5.30 -1.15 22.32
CA ASP A 134 -6.39 -1.11 21.34
C ASP A 134 -6.10 -2.02 20.14
N SER A 135 -7.17 -2.42 19.44
CA SER A 135 -7.03 -3.16 18.19
C SER A 135 -6.58 -2.25 17.05
N TYR A 136 -5.52 -2.66 16.36
CA TYR A 136 -5.05 -2.01 15.14
C TYR A 136 -5.46 -2.77 13.87
N ARG A 137 -6.30 -3.81 13.98
CA ARG A 137 -6.63 -4.73 12.89
C ARG A 137 -7.08 -4.01 11.61
N ALA A 138 -7.96 -3.02 11.72
CA ALA A 138 -8.48 -2.31 10.54
C ALA A 138 -7.37 -1.56 9.79
N ILE A 139 -6.50 -0.84 10.51
CA ILE A 139 -5.33 -0.15 9.95
C ILE A 139 -4.36 -1.16 9.38
N GLY A 140 -4.12 -2.26 10.10
CA GLY A 140 -3.27 -3.36 9.66
C GLY A 140 -3.75 -3.99 8.34
N LEU A 141 -5.03 -4.29 8.20
CA LEU A 141 -5.59 -4.88 6.97
C LEU A 141 -5.48 -3.92 5.78
N TYR A 142 -5.72 -2.63 6.00
CA TYR A 142 -5.47 -1.61 4.98
C TYR A 142 -3.99 -1.60 4.56
N TRP A 143 -3.09 -1.70 5.54
CA TRP A 143 -1.65 -1.73 5.29
C TRP A 143 -1.25 -2.98 4.50
N VAL A 144 -1.81 -4.15 4.84
CA VAL A 144 -1.59 -5.42 4.11
C VAL A 144 -1.88 -5.24 2.63
N GLY A 145 -3.03 -4.67 2.28
CA GLY A 145 -3.37 -4.42 0.89
C GLY A 145 -2.40 -3.48 0.19
N SER A 146 -2.10 -2.37 0.83
CA SER A 146 -1.19 -1.34 0.32
C SER A 146 0.22 -1.89 0.08
N PHE A 147 0.75 -2.64 1.05
CA PHE A 147 2.06 -3.29 0.98
C PHE A 147 2.09 -4.38 -0.10
N LEU A 148 1.11 -5.29 -0.13
CA LEU A 148 1.10 -6.40 -1.09
C LEU A 148 1.03 -5.89 -2.54
N MET A 149 0.21 -4.88 -2.80
CA MET A 149 0.13 -4.26 -4.13
C MET A 149 1.47 -3.64 -4.53
N GLY A 150 2.06 -2.82 -3.66
CA GLY A 150 3.37 -2.20 -3.89
C GLY A 150 4.46 -3.24 -4.13
N ALA A 151 4.53 -4.28 -3.29
CA ALA A 151 5.51 -5.36 -3.42
C ALA A 151 5.35 -6.16 -4.72
N MET A 152 4.13 -6.52 -5.10
CA MET A 152 3.87 -7.24 -6.37
C MET A 152 4.31 -6.40 -7.58
N VAL A 153 3.91 -5.12 -7.62
CA VAL A 153 4.27 -4.21 -8.72
C VAL A 153 5.77 -3.96 -8.77
N TYR A 154 6.41 -3.80 -7.62
CA TYR A 154 7.85 -3.62 -7.51
C TYR A 154 8.62 -4.83 -8.05
N ILE A 155 8.33 -6.04 -7.55
CA ILE A 155 9.07 -7.26 -7.90
C ILE A 155 8.90 -7.56 -9.40
N LEU A 156 7.65 -7.58 -9.87
CA LEU A 156 7.35 -7.90 -11.27
C LEU A 156 7.80 -6.79 -12.22
N GLY A 157 7.66 -5.52 -11.81
CA GLY A 157 8.09 -4.36 -12.59
C GLY A 157 9.59 -4.32 -12.79
N ASN A 158 10.37 -4.60 -11.74
CA ASN A 158 11.82 -4.74 -11.89
C ASN A 158 12.18 -5.95 -12.75
N ALA A 159 11.51 -7.09 -12.60
CA ALA A 159 11.82 -8.30 -13.35
C ALA A 159 11.57 -8.16 -14.87
N VAL A 160 10.49 -7.50 -15.27
CA VAL A 160 10.06 -7.39 -16.68
C VAL A 160 10.47 -6.07 -17.32
N GLY A 161 10.67 -5.01 -16.53
CA GLY A 161 11.03 -3.68 -17.02
C GLY A 161 12.50 -3.55 -17.41
N LYS A 162 12.88 -2.35 -17.84
CA LYS A 162 14.24 -2.02 -18.29
C LYS A 162 15.37 -2.26 -17.27
N TYR A 163 15.05 -2.55 -16.01
CA TYR A 163 16.01 -2.78 -14.93
C TYR A 163 16.23 -4.27 -14.59
N GLY A 164 15.53 -5.21 -15.25
CA GLY A 164 15.54 -6.63 -14.87
C GLY A 164 16.88 -7.35 -14.94
N ALA A 165 17.86 -6.81 -15.67
CA ALA A 165 19.20 -7.37 -15.76
C ALA A 165 20.15 -6.91 -14.63
N GLN A 166 19.75 -5.97 -13.77
CA GLN A 166 20.62 -5.34 -12.77
C GLN A 166 20.21 -5.73 -11.34
N VAL A 167 20.61 -6.91 -10.88
CA VAL A 167 20.37 -7.34 -9.49
C VAL A 167 21.47 -6.76 -8.59
N SER A 168 21.13 -5.70 -7.86
CA SER A 168 21.99 -5.09 -6.83
C SER A 168 21.99 -5.92 -5.54
N PRO A 169 23.05 -5.92 -4.71
CA PRO A 169 23.03 -6.51 -3.36
C PRO A 169 21.89 -5.98 -2.47
N LEU A 170 21.38 -4.77 -2.74
CA LEU A 170 20.19 -4.21 -2.09
C LEU A 170 18.93 -5.05 -2.30
N PHE A 171 18.87 -5.84 -3.37
CA PHE A 171 17.77 -6.76 -3.62
C PHE A 171 17.60 -7.77 -2.48
N ILE A 172 18.70 -8.22 -1.86
CA ILE A 172 18.66 -9.14 -0.72
C ILE A 172 17.99 -8.47 0.49
N LEU A 173 18.35 -7.22 0.77
CA LEU A 173 17.73 -6.45 1.86
C LEU A 173 16.23 -6.24 1.59
N HIS A 174 15.87 -6.00 0.33
CA HIS A 174 14.48 -5.86 -0.07
C HIS A 174 13.68 -7.17 0.09
N MET A 175 14.26 -8.32 -0.29
CA MET A 175 13.64 -9.64 -0.07
C MET A 175 13.49 -9.98 1.41
N LEU A 176 14.46 -9.59 2.25
CA LEU A 176 14.33 -9.72 3.70
C LEU A 176 13.19 -8.85 4.24
N TYR A 177 13.09 -7.59 3.80
CA TYR A 177 12.00 -6.69 4.15
C TYR A 177 10.63 -7.27 3.76
N ILE A 178 10.49 -7.81 2.55
CA ILE A 178 9.28 -8.49 2.09
C ILE A 178 8.98 -9.70 2.97
N SER A 179 9.98 -10.52 3.29
CA SER A 179 9.77 -11.74 4.10
C SER A 179 9.22 -11.41 5.49
N VAL A 180 9.78 -10.39 6.14
CA VAL A 180 9.28 -9.89 7.44
C VAL A 180 7.87 -9.30 7.29
N SER A 181 7.62 -8.56 6.21
CA SER A 181 6.30 -7.96 5.94
C SER A 181 5.23 -9.01 5.66
N VAL A 182 5.55 -10.09 4.94
CA VAL A 182 4.64 -11.22 4.70
C VAL A 182 4.30 -11.93 6.00
N TRP A 183 5.28 -12.17 6.88
CA TRP A 183 5.02 -12.66 8.24
C TRP A 183 4.09 -11.72 9.01
N ALA A 184 4.31 -10.40 8.92
CA ALA A 184 3.44 -9.41 9.55
C ALA A 184 2.01 -9.44 8.98
N CYS A 185 1.85 -9.64 7.67
CA CYS A 185 0.54 -9.79 7.03
C CYS A 185 -0.22 -10.99 7.61
N PHE A 186 0.43 -12.16 7.73
CA PHE A 186 -0.20 -13.33 8.35
C PHE A 186 -0.62 -13.06 9.79
N ARG A 187 0.24 -12.42 10.59
CA ARG A 187 -0.07 -12.06 11.98
C ARG A 187 -1.29 -11.14 12.08
N ILE A 188 -1.39 -10.13 11.22
CA ILE A 188 -2.52 -9.19 11.16
C ILE A 188 -3.80 -9.93 10.74
N LEU A 189 -3.73 -10.74 9.69
CA LEU A 189 -4.88 -11.50 9.18
C LEU A 189 -5.44 -12.47 10.23
N SER A 190 -4.55 -13.08 11.03
CA SER A 190 -4.93 -13.99 12.11
C SER A 190 -5.52 -13.32 13.35
N GLN A 191 -5.54 -11.99 13.45
CA GLN A 191 -6.18 -11.32 14.58
C GLN A 191 -7.70 -11.57 14.60
N PRO A 192 -8.33 -11.74 15.77
CA PRO A 192 -9.77 -11.87 15.85
C PRO A 192 -10.47 -10.55 15.45
N SER A 193 -11.64 -10.66 14.84
CA SER A 193 -12.52 -9.51 14.59
C SER A 193 -13.18 -9.09 15.91
N THR A 194 -13.12 -7.80 16.25
CA THR A 194 -13.48 -7.27 17.59
C THR A 194 -14.93 -6.79 17.71
N GLN A 195 -15.82 -7.16 16.78
CA GLN A 195 -17.17 -6.61 16.75
C GLN A 195 -18.18 -7.57 17.42
N ASP A 196 -18.81 -7.14 18.51
CA ASP A 196 -20.01 -7.79 19.07
C ASP A 196 -21.26 -7.10 18.52
N THR A 197 -22.26 -7.87 18.07
CA THR A 197 -23.53 -7.29 17.59
C THR A 197 -24.69 -8.18 17.98
N GLN A 198 -25.77 -7.56 18.41
CA GLN A 198 -26.97 -8.21 18.92
C GLN A 198 -27.72 -8.96 17.81
N GLU A 199 -28.05 -10.23 18.05
CA GLU A 199 -28.68 -11.16 17.08
C GLU A 199 -29.94 -10.62 16.40
N LYS A 200 -30.80 -9.90 17.13
CA LYS A 200 -32.04 -9.31 16.59
C LYS A 200 -31.79 -8.35 15.42
N SER A 201 -30.70 -7.57 15.49
CA SER A 201 -30.33 -6.61 14.44
C SER A 201 -29.79 -7.29 13.17
N ILE A 202 -29.30 -8.52 13.29
CA ILE A 202 -28.80 -9.32 12.16
C ILE A 202 -29.99 -9.84 11.36
N GLN A 203 -30.98 -10.46 12.00
CA GLN A 203 -32.17 -10.99 11.32
C GLN A 203 -32.95 -9.91 10.56
N GLU A 204 -33.06 -8.70 11.13
CA GLU A 204 -33.69 -7.57 10.44
C GLU A 204 -32.88 -7.11 9.21
N ALA A 205 -31.55 -7.14 9.28
CA ALA A 205 -30.69 -6.76 8.18
C ALA A 205 -30.73 -7.78 7.03
N GLU A 206 -30.75 -9.08 7.35
CA GLU A 206 -30.82 -10.17 6.36
C GLU A 206 -32.12 -10.15 5.55
N ARG A 207 -33.23 -9.71 6.16
CA ARG A 207 -34.53 -9.59 5.47
C ARG A 207 -34.59 -8.44 4.46
N LYS A 208 -33.65 -7.49 4.51
CA LYS A 208 -33.68 -6.31 3.63
C LYS A 208 -33.22 -6.66 2.22
N SER A 209 -34.10 -6.41 1.25
CA SER A 209 -33.73 -6.52 -0.16
C SER A 209 -32.73 -5.42 -0.56
N LEU A 210 -32.05 -5.58 -1.70
CA LEU A 210 -31.08 -4.58 -2.18
C LEU A 210 -31.74 -3.20 -2.41
N LEU A 211 -33.00 -3.17 -2.86
CA LEU A 211 -33.74 -1.91 -3.07
C LEU A 211 -34.00 -1.16 -1.75
N GLN A 212 -34.05 -1.88 -0.63
CA GLN A 212 -34.17 -1.31 0.70
C GLN A 212 -32.81 -0.85 1.26
N ARG A 213 -31.72 -1.03 0.50
CA ARG A 213 -30.33 -0.66 0.84
C ARG A 213 -29.76 0.23 -0.28
N PRO A 214 -30.21 1.50 -0.41
CA PRO A 214 -29.88 2.35 -1.55
C PRO A 214 -28.37 2.64 -1.71
N LEU A 215 -27.61 2.70 -0.61
CA LEU A 215 -26.15 2.84 -0.66
C LEU A 215 -25.50 1.60 -1.29
N ASP A 216 -25.95 0.40 -0.90
CA ASP A 216 -25.42 -0.86 -1.42
C ASP A 216 -25.78 -1.01 -2.90
N LEU A 217 -26.97 -0.54 -3.32
CA LEU A 217 -27.36 -0.46 -4.73
C LEU A 217 -26.44 0.48 -5.53
N LEU A 218 -26.09 1.65 -4.99
CA LEU A 218 -25.14 2.57 -5.63
C LEU A 218 -23.76 1.91 -5.82
N PHE A 219 -23.28 1.20 -4.81
CA PHE A 219 -22.01 0.47 -4.92
C PHE A 219 -22.09 -0.65 -5.95
N VAL A 220 -23.19 -1.40 -6.03
CA VAL A 220 -23.40 -2.41 -7.10
C VAL A 220 -23.34 -1.75 -8.49
N MET A 221 -24.02 -0.62 -8.69
CA MET A 221 -23.99 0.14 -9.95
C MET A 221 -22.59 0.65 -10.30
N TYR A 222 -21.75 0.94 -9.31
CA TYR A 222 -20.35 1.33 -9.52
C TYR A 222 -19.41 0.14 -9.78
N LEU A 223 -19.58 -0.98 -9.06
CA LEU A 223 -18.68 -2.13 -9.14
C LEU A 223 -18.68 -2.77 -10.54
N ILE A 224 -19.80 -2.74 -11.25
CA ILE A 224 -19.91 -3.26 -12.63
C ILE A 224 -19.00 -2.50 -13.60
N PRO A 225 -19.11 -1.16 -13.77
CA PRO A 225 -18.19 -0.41 -14.62
C PRO A 225 -16.76 -0.41 -14.07
N ALA A 226 -16.55 -0.46 -12.75
CA ALA A 226 -15.22 -0.57 -12.17
C ALA A 226 -14.52 -1.89 -12.55
N LEU A 227 -15.26 -3.00 -12.58
CA LEU A 227 -14.79 -4.29 -13.07
C LEU A 227 -14.48 -4.24 -14.57
N ALA A 228 -15.40 -3.70 -15.37
CA ALA A 228 -15.20 -3.54 -16.81
C ALA A 228 -13.95 -2.70 -17.11
N PHE A 229 -13.77 -1.58 -16.40
CA PHE A 229 -12.60 -0.71 -16.54
C PHE A 229 -11.30 -1.39 -16.10
N CYS A 230 -11.34 -2.19 -15.03
CA CYS A 230 -10.20 -2.99 -14.58
C CYS A 230 -9.74 -3.98 -15.65
N VAL A 231 -10.69 -4.77 -16.19
CA VAL A 231 -10.43 -5.76 -17.23
C VAL A 231 -9.96 -5.06 -18.51
N PHE A 232 -10.61 -3.97 -18.90
CA PHE A 232 -10.22 -3.18 -20.07
C PHE A 232 -8.76 -2.70 -19.97
N ARG A 233 -8.35 -2.08 -18.85
CA ARG A 233 -6.95 -1.65 -18.66
C ARG A 233 -5.98 -2.82 -18.68
N GLY A 234 -6.37 -3.98 -18.12
CA GLY A 234 -5.60 -5.21 -18.23
C GLY A 234 -5.43 -5.70 -19.68
N LEU A 235 -6.48 -5.65 -20.50
CA LEU A 235 -6.42 -6.01 -21.92
C LEU A 235 -5.57 -5.02 -22.73
N VAL A 236 -5.66 -3.73 -22.42
CA VAL A 236 -4.84 -2.68 -23.04
C VAL A 236 -3.35 -2.99 -22.88
N VAL A 237 -2.92 -3.33 -21.66
CA VAL A 237 -1.50 -3.62 -21.37
C VAL A 237 -1.01 -4.97 -21.86
N LEU A 238 -1.94 -5.88 -22.19
CA LEU A 238 -1.69 -7.15 -22.87
C LEU A 238 -1.75 -7.02 -24.40
N ASP A 239 -1.57 -5.79 -24.91
CA ASP A 239 -1.46 -5.46 -26.33
C ASP A 239 -2.71 -5.84 -27.16
N CYS A 240 -3.91 -5.62 -26.60
CA CYS A 240 -5.17 -5.79 -27.34
C CYS A 240 -5.18 -4.92 -28.63
N SER A 241 -5.40 -5.58 -29.77
CA SER A 241 -5.36 -4.96 -31.10
C SER A 241 -6.56 -4.08 -31.44
N SER A 242 -7.55 -3.98 -30.55
CA SER A 242 -8.73 -3.14 -30.73
C SER A 242 -8.37 -1.66 -30.84
N LYS A 243 -9.01 -0.96 -31.79
CA LYS A 243 -8.86 0.50 -31.97
C LYS A 243 -9.14 1.26 -30.67
N CYS A 244 -10.14 0.85 -29.89
CA CYS A 244 -10.47 1.46 -28.60
C CYS A 244 -9.30 1.39 -27.60
N CYS A 245 -8.57 0.26 -27.56
CA CYS A 245 -7.42 0.10 -26.67
C CYS A 245 -6.24 0.99 -27.09
N GLN A 246 -6.02 1.11 -28.40
CA GLN A 246 -4.97 1.98 -28.95
C GLN A 246 -5.28 3.46 -28.72
N ASP A 247 -6.51 3.88 -29.02
CA ASP A 247 -6.99 5.24 -28.78
C ASP A 247 -6.89 5.60 -27.30
N TYR A 248 -7.30 4.70 -26.40
CA TYR A 248 -7.18 4.90 -24.95
C TYR A 248 -5.73 5.14 -24.51
N THR A 249 -4.81 4.30 -24.98
CA THR A 249 -3.40 4.37 -24.62
C THR A 249 -2.75 5.65 -25.18
N GLN A 250 -3.15 6.11 -26.34
CA GLN A 250 -2.57 7.32 -26.95
C GLN A 250 -3.15 8.61 -26.36
N GLN A 251 -4.45 8.62 -26.07
CA GLN A 251 -5.16 9.85 -25.70
C GLN A 251 -5.25 10.06 -24.19
N TYR A 252 -5.35 8.99 -23.39
CA TYR A 252 -5.65 9.09 -21.95
C TYR A 252 -4.53 8.57 -21.07
N GLU A 253 -4.00 7.38 -21.32
CA GLU A 253 -2.94 6.79 -20.49
C GLU A 253 -1.70 6.33 -21.27
N PRO A 254 -0.91 7.25 -21.86
CA PRO A 254 0.35 6.90 -22.53
C PRO A 254 1.36 6.22 -21.61
N TYR A 255 1.26 6.44 -20.29
CA TYR A 255 2.15 5.89 -19.27
C TYR A 255 2.12 4.35 -19.23
N LEU A 256 1.06 3.71 -19.71
CA LEU A 256 0.96 2.24 -19.84
C LEU A 256 2.03 1.64 -20.77
N ARG A 257 2.64 2.45 -21.63
CA ARG A 257 3.73 2.06 -22.54
C ARG A 257 5.13 2.38 -22.00
N ASP A 258 5.24 2.91 -20.79
CA ASP A 258 6.53 3.29 -20.22
C ASP A 258 7.46 2.06 -20.06
N PRO A 259 8.75 2.15 -20.48
CA PRO A 259 9.67 1.02 -20.47
C PRO A 259 10.09 0.56 -19.07
N SER A 260 9.79 1.31 -18.00
CA SER A 260 9.97 0.82 -16.63
C SER A 260 8.97 -0.30 -16.26
N ALA A 261 7.91 -0.48 -17.04
CA ALA A 261 6.89 -1.52 -16.90
C ALA A 261 6.04 -1.50 -15.61
N TYR A 262 6.26 -0.57 -14.67
CA TYR A 262 5.47 -0.49 -13.44
C TYR A 262 3.98 -0.30 -13.68
N SER A 263 3.61 0.64 -14.55
CA SER A 263 2.22 0.89 -14.95
C SER A 263 1.59 -0.33 -15.62
N LYS A 264 2.34 -0.97 -16.52
CA LYS A 264 1.93 -2.20 -17.23
C LYS A 264 1.61 -3.31 -16.24
N VAL A 265 2.58 -3.61 -15.37
CA VAL A 265 2.46 -4.64 -14.32
C VAL A 265 1.30 -4.32 -13.39
N GLN A 266 1.16 -3.07 -12.97
CA GLN A 266 0.08 -2.64 -12.10
C GLN A 266 -1.30 -2.91 -12.69
N MET A 267 -1.51 -2.67 -14.00
CA MET A 267 -2.79 -3.00 -14.64
C MET A 267 -3.03 -4.51 -14.74
N VAL A 268 -2.01 -5.32 -14.99
CA VAL A 268 -2.13 -6.79 -14.99
C VAL A 268 -2.47 -7.30 -13.58
N VAL A 269 -1.73 -6.86 -12.56
CA VAL A 269 -2.00 -7.21 -11.16
C VAL A 269 -3.40 -6.74 -10.76
N SER A 270 -3.80 -5.53 -11.14
CA SER A 270 -5.16 -5.04 -10.89
C SER A 270 -6.21 -5.94 -11.55
N MET A 271 -6.03 -6.32 -12.81
CA MET A 271 -6.96 -7.22 -13.50
C MET A 271 -7.07 -8.58 -12.78
N LEU A 272 -5.94 -9.17 -12.39
CA LEU A 272 -5.88 -10.50 -11.78
C LEU A 272 -6.38 -10.54 -10.32
N TYR A 273 -6.22 -9.46 -9.56
CA TYR A 273 -6.59 -9.42 -8.13
C TYR A 273 -7.82 -8.54 -7.85
N SER A 274 -7.89 -7.34 -8.42
CA SER A 274 -9.06 -6.46 -8.26
C SER A 274 -10.26 -6.96 -9.06
N GLY A 275 -10.05 -7.58 -10.23
CA GLY A 275 -11.14 -8.17 -11.03
C GLY A 275 -11.97 -9.19 -10.24
N PRO A 276 -11.36 -10.29 -9.75
CA PRO A 276 -12.05 -11.25 -8.87
C PRO A 276 -12.63 -10.60 -7.61
N TYR A 277 -11.91 -9.66 -6.99
CA TYR A 277 -12.41 -8.90 -5.85
C TYR A 277 -13.75 -8.20 -6.14
N TYR A 278 -13.91 -7.54 -7.30
CA TYR A 278 -15.17 -6.87 -7.63
C TYR A 278 -16.33 -7.84 -7.76
N ILE A 279 -16.11 -9.02 -8.36
CA ILE A 279 -17.11 -10.08 -8.49
C ILE A 279 -17.52 -10.60 -7.11
N ILE A 280 -16.53 -10.90 -6.27
CA ILE A 280 -16.72 -11.39 -4.91
C ILE A 280 -17.45 -10.34 -4.05
N THR A 281 -17.12 -9.06 -4.20
CA THR A 281 -17.75 -7.96 -3.47
C THR A 281 -19.19 -7.73 -3.94
N LEU A 282 -19.45 -7.80 -5.25
CA LEU A 282 -20.82 -7.80 -5.80
C LEU A 282 -21.64 -8.93 -5.17
N TYR A 283 -21.11 -10.15 -5.13
CA TYR A 283 -21.76 -11.27 -4.47
C TYR A 283 -22.06 -10.98 -2.99
N GLY A 284 -21.08 -10.48 -2.24
CA GLY A 284 -21.27 -10.19 -0.82
C GLY A 284 -22.23 -9.04 -0.51
N LEU A 285 -22.43 -8.09 -1.43
CA LEU A 285 -23.48 -7.07 -1.29
C LEU A 285 -24.88 -7.63 -1.55
N LEU A 286 -24.98 -8.66 -2.39
CA LEU A 286 -26.25 -9.32 -2.75
C LEU A 286 -26.66 -10.40 -1.74
N VAL A 287 -25.69 -11.13 -1.17
CA VAL A 287 -25.92 -12.28 -0.30
C VAL A 287 -25.55 -11.95 1.15
N PRO A 288 -26.49 -12.07 2.11
CA PRO A 288 -26.20 -11.82 3.52
C PRO A 288 -25.24 -12.85 4.13
N GLY A 289 -24.66 -12.54 5.28
CA GLY A 289 -23.81 -13.49 6.01
C GLY A 289 -22.41 -13.72 5.43
N CYS A 290 -21.94 -12.82 4.56
CA CYS A 290 -20.59 -12.81 4.00
C CYS A 290 -19.59 -12.08 4.93
N GLU A 291 -19.22 -12.72 6.04
CA GLU A 291 -18.44 -12.10 7.14
C GLU A 291 -17.06 -11.56 6.72
N TRP A 292 -16.52 -12.06 5.62
CA TRP A 292 -15.22 -11.68 5.08
C TRP A 292 -15.25 -10.38 4.27
N ILE A 293 -16.42 -9.84 3.91
CA ILE A 293 -16.54 -8.62 3.08
C ILE A 293 -15.86 -7.40 3.72
N PRO A 294 -16.12 -7.04 5.00
CA PRO A 294 -15.48 -5.87 5.61
C PRO A 294 -13.94 -5.94 5.56
N ASP A 295 -13.37 -7.08 5.93
CA ASP A 295 -11.92 -7.29 5.91
C ASP A 295 -11.37 -7.24 4.47
N LEU A 296 -12.06 -7.88 3.53
CA LEU A 296 -11.66 -7.87 2.12
C LEU A 296 -11.71 -6.45 1.53
N THR A 297 -12.71 -5.64 1.89
CA THR A 297 -12.83 -4.24 1.45
C THR A 297 -11.74 -3.34 2.04
N LEU A 298 -11.28 -3.60 3.28
CA LEU A 298 -10.14 -2.91 3.88
C LEU A 298 -8.84 -3.20 3.12
N VAL A 299 -8.56 -4.48 2.86
CA VAL A 299 -7.38 -4.90 2.11
C VAL A 299 -7.42 -4.31 0.69
N HIS A 300 -8.53 -4.44 -0.03
CA HIS A 300 -8.62 -3.89 -1.38
C HIS A 300 -8.50 -2.36 -1.42
N SER A 301 -9.09 -1.66 -0.45
CA SER A 301 -9.00 -0.20 -0.38
C SER A 301 -7.57 0.28 -0.18
N GLY A 302 -6.77 -0.41 0.65
CA GLY A 302 -5.36 -0.10 0.81
C GLY A 302 -4.53 -0.39 -0.44
N ALA A 303 -4.80 -1.52 -1.09
CA ALA A 303 -4.15 -1.88 -2.35
C ALA A 303 -4.44 -0.83 -3.43
N LEU A 304 -5.69 -0.43 -3.58
CA LEU A 304 -6.10 0.50 -4.61
C LEU A 304 -5.62 1.93 -4.34
N ALA A 305 -5.60 2.36 -3.08
CA ALA A 305 -5.11 3.70 -2.73
C ALA A 305 -3.62 3.86 -3.08
N GLN A 306 -2.78 2.87 -2.76
CA GLN A 306 -1.36 2.87 -3.14
C GLN A 306 -1.18 2.79 -4.66
N ALA A 307 -1.88 1.86 -5.32
CA ALA A 307 -1.81 1.69 -6.76
C ALA A 307 -2.19 2.98 -7.49
N GLN A 308 -3.31 3.60 -7.13
CA GLN A 308 -3.80 4.77 -7.82
C GLN A 308 -2.97 6.01 -7.50
N PHE A 309 -2.48 6.18 -6.26
CA PHE A 309 -1.55 7.26 -5.93
C PHE A 309 -0.30 7.21 -6.80
N SER A 310 0.34 6.04 -6.85
CA SER A 310 1.57 5.85 -7.63
C SER A 310 1.34 5.95 -9.13
N HIS A 311 0.22 5.44 -9.66
CA HIS A 311 -0.13 5.55 -11.08
C HIS A 311 -0.48 6.96 -11.50
N ILE A 312 -1.37 7.65 -10.78
CA ILE A 312 -1.76 9.04 -11.08
C ILE A 312 -0.53 9.94 -11.01
N GLY A 313 0.22 9.84 -9.90
CA GLY A 313 1.41 10.64 -9.68
C GLY A 313 2.43 10.41 -10.79
N ALA A 314 2.78 9.15 -11.09
CA ALA A 314 3.77 8.85 -12.11
C ALA A 314 3.31 9.24 -13.53
N SER A 315 2.02 9.10 -13.84
CA SER A 315 1.47 9.47 -15.16
C SER A 315 1.56 10.96 -15.46
N LEU A 316 1.60 11.80 -14.42
CA LEU A 316 1.68 13.27 -14.53
C LEU A 316 3.10 13.80 -14.26
N HIS A 317 3.94 13.02 -13.59
CA HIS A 317 5.23 13.47 -13.10
C HIS A 317 6.23 13.82 -14.23
N THR A 318 7.08 14.81 -14.01
CA THR A 318 8.12 15.23 -14.96
C THR A 318 9.22 14.20 -15.20
N ARG A 319 9.41 13.26 -14.26
CA ARG A 319 10.31 12.10 -14.40
C ARG A 319 9.83 11.08 -15.44
N THR A 320 8.55 11.08 -15.77
CA THR A 320 8.01 10.31 -16.90
C THR A 320 8.37 11.04 -18.19
N PRO A 321 8.88 10.37 -19.24
CA PRO A 321 9.14 11.02 -20.52
C PRO A 321 7.88 11.68 -21.09
N PHE A 322 8.03 12.83 -21.74
CA PHE A 322 6.88 13.62 -22.22
C PHE A 322 5.91 12.80 -23.11
N SER A 323 6.43 11.90 -23.95
CA SER A 323 5.64 11.00 -24.81
C SER A 323 4.78 9.98 -24.05
N PHE A 324 5.06 9.75 -22.77
CA PHE A 324 4.34 8.83 -21.89
C PHE A 324 3.55 9.55 -20.79
N ARG A 325 3.59 10.89 -20.72
CA ARG A 325 2.74 11.65 -19.79
C ARG A 325 1.33 11.80 -20.34
N VAL A 326 0.37 12.02 -19.44
CA VAL A 326 -1.02 12.32 -19.83
C VAL A 326 -1.06 13.66 -20.58
N PRO A 327 -1.63 13.70 -21.80
CA PRO A 327 -1.80 14.93 -22.56
C PRO A 327 -2.66 15.96 -21.83
N ALA A 328 -2.30 17.24 -21.89
CA ALA A 328 -2.98 18.32 -21.15
C ALA A 328 -4.50 18.33 -21.36
N ASP A 329 -4.96 18.14 -22.59
CA ASP A 329 -6.38 18.15 -22.96
C ASP A 329 -7.18 17.03 -22.28
N SER A 330 -6.53 15.89 -22.00
CA SER A 330 -7.14 14.70 -21.39
C SER A 330 -6.92 14.59 -19.88
N GLN A 331 -6.11 15.47 -19.29
CA GLN A 331 -5.73 15.39 -17.87
C GLN A 331 -6.93 15.41 -16.93
N TRP A 332 -7.92 16.24 -17.21
CA TRP A 332 -9.11 16.32 -16.37
C TRP A 332 -9.93 15.01 -16.39
N VAL A 333 -10.06 14.37 -17.55
CA VAL A 333 -10.77 13.07 -17.68
C VAL A 333 -10.00 12.01 -16.92
N PHE A 334 -8.68 11.94 -17.16
CA PHE A 334 -7.78 11.01 -16.52
C PHE A 334 -7.85 11.11 -14.99
N LEU A 335 -7.78 12.33 -14.46
CA LEU A 335 -7.87 12.59 -13.04
C LEU A 335 -9.24 12.23 -12.48
N LEU A 336 -10.33 12.68 -13.13
CA LEU A 336 -11.68 12.38 -12.67
C LEU A 336 -11.91 10.87 -12.57
N VAL A 337 -11.58 10.12 -13.61
CA VAL A 337 -11.78 8.66 -13.65
C VAL A 337 -10.94 7.97 -12.58
N ASN A 338 -9.63 8.25 -12.50
CA ASN A 338 -8.76 7.56 -11.55
C ASN A 338 -9.00 7.97 -10.08
N VAL A 339 -9.39 9.23 -9.82
CA VAL A 339 -9.79 9.69 -8.48
C VAL A 339 -11.11 9.02 -8.06
N LEU A 340 -12.13 8.99 -8.92
CA LEU A 340 -13.37 8.26 -8.63
C LEU A 340 -13.09 6.77 -8.41
N TYR A 341 -12.22 6.18 -9.24
CA TYR A 341 -11.82 4.79 -9.12
C TYR A 341 -11.16 4.49 -7.76
N THR A 342 -10.53 5.48 -7.15
CA THR A 342 -9.88 5.37 -5.83
C THR A 342 -10.85 5.65 -4.69
N VAL A 343 -11.64 6.73 -4.77
CA VAL A 343 -12.46 7.25 -3.67
C VAL A 343 -13.67 6.38 -3.38
N VAL A 344 -14.34 5.84 -4.42
CA VAL A 344 -15.56 5.05 -4.23
C VAL A 344 -15.29 3.75 -3.46
N PRO A 345 -14.19 3.00 -3.71
CA PRO A 345 -13.82 1.85 -2.88
C PRO A 345 -13.53 2.21 -1.41
N GLN A 346 -12.96 3.38 -1.12
CA GLN A 346 -12.80 3.84 0.28
C GLN A 346 -14.17 4.03 0.95
N ALA A 347 -15.13 4.63 0.24
CA ALA A 347 -16.49 4.83 0.74
C ALA A 347 -17.22 3.49 0.94
N LEU A 348 -17.02 2.52 0.04
CA LEU A 348 -17.53 1.16 0.19
C LEU A 348 -16.96 0.47 1.42
N CYS A 349 -15.64 0.53 1.60
CA CYS A 349 -14.97 0.02 2.79
C CYS A 349 -15.53 0.63 4.07
N TYR A 350 -15.65 1.96 4.13
CA TYR A 350 -16.26 2.65 5.27
C TYR A 350 -17.69 2.14 5.53
N ARG A 351 -18.52 2.02 4.50
CA ARG A 351 -19.88 1.47 4.60
C ARG A 351 -19.89 0.04 5.15
N CYS A 352 -18.99 -0.82 4.69
CA CYS A 352 -18.89 -2.22 5.10
C CYS A 352 -18.41 -2.35 6.55
N CYS A 353 -17.45 -1.54 6.98
CA CYS A 353 -16.90 -1.58 8.34
C CYS A 353 -17.81 -0.90 9.37
N SER A 354 -18.44 0.22 9.04
CA SER A 354 -19.28 0.98 9.98
C SER A 354 -20.67 0.39 10.18
N ARG A 355 -21.19 -0.37 9.21
CA ARG A 355 -22.51 -1.02 9.26
C ARG A 355 -22.42 -2.48 8.79
N PRO A 356 -21.74 -3.35 9.55
CA PRO A 356 -21.42 -4.72 9.14
C PRO A 356 -22.59 -5.71 9.31
N THR A 357 -23.73 -5.26 9.85
CA THR A 357 -24.85 -6.13 10.29
C THR A 357 -25.36 -7.08 9.20
N PHE A 358 -25.44 -6.62 7.94
CA PHE A 358 -25.86 -7.43 6.80
C PHE A 358 -24.90 -8.60 6.49
N PHE A 359 -23.61 -8.44 6.80
CA PHE A 359 -22.58 -9.41 6.47
C PHE A 359 -22.38 -10.47 7.55
N ARG A 360 -23.00 -10.32 8.72
CA ARG A 360 -22.83 -11.23 9.86
C ARG A 360 -23.73 -12.45 9.76
N ARG A 361 -23.26 -13.60 10.22
CA ARG A 361 -24.12 -14.78 10.41
C ARG A 361 -24.69 -14.79 11.83
N THR A 362 -25.91 -15.28 11.97
CA THR A 362 -26.42 -15.67 13.28
C THR A 362 -25.71 -16.93 13.74
N THR A 363 -25.17 -16.93 14.97
CA THR A 363 -24.67 -18.15 15.60
C THR A 363 -25.86 -19.11 15.78
N PRO A 364 -25.82 -20.35 15.27
CA PRO A 364 -26.87 -21.31 15.57
C PRO A 364 -26.85 -21.58 17.08
N GLU A 365 -28.02 -21.54 17.73
CA GLU A 365 -28.18 -21.98 19.11
C GLU A 365 -27.53 -23.35 19.25
N LYS A 366 -26.55 -23.48 20.16
CA LYS A 366 -26.10 -24.78 20.62
C LYS A 366 -27.34 -25.47 21.18
N LYS A 367 -27.91 -26.41 20.43
CA LYS A 367 -28.86 -27.38 21.01
C LYS A 367 -28.14 -28.02 22.19
N SER A 368 -28.58 -27.67 23.39
CA SER A 368 -28.28 -28.41 24.60
C SER A 368 -28.90 -29.78 24.43
N GLU A 369 -28.08 -30.79 24.10
CA GLU A 369 -28.40 -32.19 24.38
C GLU A 369 -28.25 -32.47 25.86
#